data_AF-A0A6N2RMD4-F1
#
_entry.id   AF-A0A6N2RMD4-F1
#
_cell.length_a   1.000
_cell.length_b   1.000
_cell.length_c   1.000
_cell.angle_alpha   90.00
_cell.angle_beta   90.00
_cell.angle_gamma   90.00
#
_symmetry.space_group_name_H-M   'P 1'
#
loop_
_entity.id
_entity.type
_entity.pdbx_description
1 polymer ?
#
loop_
_entity_poly.entity_id
_entity_poly.type
_entity_poly.pdbx_seq_one_letter_code
_entity_poly.pdbx_strand_id
1 'polypeptide(L)' 'MMQERINELLNLIDTQLAMETSDPVTESYKARNLASYAQALKTLLEIKRNTEDRNERL' A
#
# COMPACT_ATOMS: atom_id res chain seq x y z
N MET A 1 10.00 1.20 11.61
CA MET A 1 10.25 -0.20 11.16
C MET A 1 9.36 -0.58 9.96
N MET A 2 9.54 -1.76 9.34
CA MET A 2 8.77 -2.20 8.15
C MET A 2 7.26 -2.22 8.39
N GLN A 3 6.83 -2.56 9.61
CA GLN A 3 5.42 -2.54 10.00
C GLN A 3 4.82 -1.12 9.97
N GLU A 4 5.55 -0.09 10.37
CA GLU A 4 5.08 1.30 10.29
C GLU A 4 4.81 1.71 8.85
N ARG A 5 5.69 1.31 7.91
CA ARG A 5 5.52 1.59 6.47
C ARG A 5 4.30 0.86 5.89
N ILE A 6 4.03 -0.37 6.33
CA ILE A 6 2.82 -1.11 5.95
C ILE A 6 1.57 -0.38 6.46
N ASN A 7 1.56 0.02 7.73
CA ASN A 7 0.44 0.74 8.33
C ASN A 7 0.20 2.09 7.64
N GLU A 8 1.26 2.80 7.28
CA GLU A 8 1.17 4.06 6.53
C GLU A 8 0.53 3.85 5.15
N LEU A 9 0.94 2.81 4.41
CA LEU A 9 0.33 2.50 3.11
C LEU A 9 -1.15 2.12 3.23
N LEU A 10 -1.53 1.38 4.27
CA LEU A 10 -2.94 1.06 4.55
C LEU A 10 -3.74 2.35 4.80
N ASN A 11 -3.22 3.25 5.64
CA ASN A 11 -3.87 4.55 5.90
C ASN A 11 -4.02 5.40 4.63
N LEU A 12 -3.02 5.40 3.75
CA LEU A 12 -3.07 6.12 2.47
C LEU A 12 -4.13 5.51 1.54
N ILE A 13 -4.23 4.19 1.48
CA ILE A 13 -5.29 3.49 0.71
C ILE A 13 -6.66 3.86 1.26
N ASP A 14 -6.87 3.76 2.57
CA ASP A 14 -8.14 4.09 3.21
C ASP A 14 -8.52 5.55 2.97
N THR A 15 -7.55 6.46 3.04
CA THR A 15 -7.74 7.89 2.72
C THR A 15 -8.22 8.06 1.28
N GLN A 16 -7.53 7.45 0.30
CA GLN A 16 -7.94 7.54 -1.10
C GLN A 16 -9.33 6.94 -1.32
N LEU A 17 -9.65 5.80 -0.69
CA LEU A 17 -10.97 5.17 -0.80
C LEU A 17 -12.08 6.07 -0.27
N ALA A 18 -11.86 6.73 0.87
CA ALA A 18 -12.80 7.65 1.51
C ALA A 18 -12.98 8.99 0.75
N MET A 19 -12.05 9.36 -0.13
CA MET A 19 -12.19 10.57 -0.94
C MET A 19 -13.35 10.44 -1.93
N GLU A 20 -14.35 11.29 -1.81
CA GLU A 20 -15.38 11.48 -2.84
C GLU A 20 -14.80 12.28 -4.00
N THR A 21 -15.00 11.81 -5.23
CA THR A 21 -14.54 12.47 -6.44
C THR A 21 -15.71 12.70 -7.39
N SER A 22 -15.91 13.94 -7.82
CA SER A 22 -17.02 14.33 -8.71
C SER A 22 -16.59 14.62 -10.14
N ASP A 23 -15.28 14.68 -10.40
CA ASP A 23 -14.73 14.99 -11.72
C ASP A 23 -13.80 13.87 -12.23
N PRO A 24 -13.75 13.62 -13.56
CA PRO A 24 -12.97 12.53 -14.13
C PRO A 24 -11.46 12.67 -13.91
N VAL A 25 -10.94 13.88 -13.74
CA VAL A 25 -9.51 14.13 -13.58
C VAL A 25 -9.08 13.68 -12.18
N THR A 26 -9.80 14.09 -11.14
CA THR A 26 -9.54 13.66 -9.76
C THR A 26 -9.76 12.17 -9.58
N GLU A 27 -10.77 11.59 -10.23
CA GLU A 27 -10.99 10.13 -10.23
C GLU A 27 -9.80 9.37 -10.84
N SER A 28 -9.25 9.86 -11.95
CA SER A 28 -8.04 9.30 -12.57
C SER A 28 -6.80 9.40 -11.66
N TYR A 29 -6.63 10.51 -10.93
CA TYR A 29 -5.56 10.63 -9.94
C TYR A 29 -5.75 9.65 -8.77
N LYS A 30 -6.98 9.56 -8.23
CA LYS A 30 -7.34 8.59 -7.18
C LYS A 30 -7.03 7.16 -7.60
N ALA A 31 -7.41 6.75 -8.81
CA ALA A 31 -7.13 5.42 -9.34
C ALA A 31 -5.62 5.13 -9.45
N ARG A 32 -4.83 6.09 -9.93
CA ARG A 32 -3.36 5.97 -10.03
C ARG A 32 -2.69 5.86 -8.66
N ASN A 33 -3.15 6.66 -7.69
CA ASN A 33 -2.65 6.59 -6.32
C ASN A 33 -2.94 5.23 -5.69
N LEU A 34 -4.18 4.74 -5.80
CA LEU A 34 -4.57 3.42 -5.29
C LEU A 34 -3.74 2.29 -5.89
N ALA A 35 -3.53 2.29 -7.21
CA ALA A 35 -2.68 1.29 -7.87
C ALA A 35 -1.23 1.35 -7.36
N SER A 36 -0.69 2.55 -7.17
CA SER A 36 0.68 2.75 -6.70
C SER A 36 0.85 2.29 -5.25
N TYR A 37 -0.08 2.63 -4.35
CA TYR A 37 -0.04 2.21 -2.95
C TYR A 37 -0.26 0.70 -2.79
N ALA A 38 -1.18 0.11 -3.55
CA ALA A 38 -1.41 -1.34 -3.54
C ALA A 38 -0.15 -2.11 -4.00
N GLN A 39 0.53 -1.62 -5.04
CA GLN A 39 1.76 -2.24 -5.52
C GLN A 39 2.90 -2.12 -4.48
N ALA A 40 3.06 -0.95 -3.85
CA ALA A 40 4.04 -0.77 -2.78
C ALA A 40 3.76 -1.68 -1.58
N LEU A 41 2.49 -1.81 -1.18
CA LEU A 41 2.06 -2.67 -0.09
C LEU A 41 2.38 -4.14 -0.38
N LYS A 42 2.05 -4.61 -1.59
CA LYS A 42 2.39 -5.96 -2.05
C LYS A 42 3.89 -6.23 -1.91
N THR A 43 4.73 -5.32 -2.42
CA THR A 43 6.18 -5.47 -2.35
C THR A 43 6.70 -5.51 -0.91
N LEU A 44 6.18 -4.67 -0.01
CA LEU A 44 6.59 -4.71 1.40
C LEU A 44 6.18 -6.01 2.11
N LEU A 45 4.99 -6.53 1.83
CA LEU A 45 4.52 -7.79 2.39
C LEU A 45 5.35 -8.98 1.89
N GLU A 46 5.75 -8.98 0.61
CA GLU A 46 6.65 -9.98 0.05
C GLU A 46 8.03 -9.93 0.72
N ILE A 47 8.60 -8.74 0.93
CA ILE A 47 9.88 -8.58 1.62
C ILE A 47 9.78 -9.04 3.09
N LYS A 48 8.70 -8.65 3.79
CA LYS A 48 8.45 -9.05 5.18
C LYS A 48 8.43 -10.57 5.30
N ARG A 49 7.61 -11.24 4.49
CA ARG A 49 7.51 -12.71 4.47
C ARG A 49 8.86 -13.35 4.18
N ASN A 50 9.58 -12.91 3.15
CA ASN A 50 10.87 -13.50 2.80
C ASN A 50 11.93 -13.32 3.91
N THR A 51 11.84 -12.23 4.68
CA THR A 51 12.75 -11.99 5.81
C THR A 51 12.40 -12.87 7.00
N GLU A 52 11.10 -13.04 7.28
CA GLU A 52 10.58 -13.94 8.31
C GLU A 52 10.92 -15.41 7.97
N ASP A 53 10.61 -15.87 6.76
CA ASP A 53 10.93 -17.22 6.26
C ASP A 53 12.44 -17.53 6.33
N ARG A 54 13.29 -16.53 6.06
CA ARG A 54 14.75 -16.70 6.15
C ARG A 54 15.21 -16.86 7.60
N ASN A 55 14.61 -16.13 8.53
CA ASN A 55 14.93 -16.22 9.95
C ASN A 55 14.46 -17.55 10.57
N GLU A 56 13.41 -18.18 10.04
CA GLU A 56 12.94 -19.50 10.49
C GLU A 56 13.83 -20.67 10.02
N ARG A 57 14.65 -20.46 8.98
CA ARG A 57 15.53 -21.49 8.39
C ARG A 57 16.97 -21.46 8.94
N LEU A 58 17.30 -20.50 9.79
CA LEU A 58 18.61 -20.31 10.42
C LEU A 58 18.55 -20.72 11.89
#